data_AF-A0AAV2PQ89-F1
#
_entry.id   AF-A0AAV2PQ89-F1
#
_cell.length_a   1.000
_cell.length_b   1.000
_cell.length_c   1.000
_cell.angle_alpha   90.00
_cell.angle_beta   90.00
_cell.angle_gamma   90.00
#
_symmetry.space_group_name_H-M   'P 1'
#
loop_
_entity.id
_entity.type
_entity.pdbx_description
1 polymer ?
#
loop_
_entity_poly.entity_id
_entity_poly.type
_entity_poly.pdbx_seq_one_letter_code
_entity_poly.pdbx_strand_id
1 'polypeptide(L)'
;MKFQSQEAFSQEMAKKFGAGGNEAIIYSSIIQELNKFQKSHSDNEFQINIPSHIYSKHNDKEYALVMENMKILGYDNNSKKNMLSIEEAKLALEQLARLHGISYAYNKKHDFLKKYPSYRLEKFKDMQNMGDEQYIDIVLEFLKTQNEHQDLLKKIKAAKPHTVTKMKEAFKERKTQIYCLNHGDPWNNNILIKQSEGTKEDKIVFIDWEIAHWNFLAFDLNYFLGGAIIPEMRIHHLDDLLHHYHSHFTRVTTALGSPVPDWGFEQLKVEYEAVMAWGFVKNLTFAMLLSEASKDWKITNHDVNSNPVSKSIKKGMAKVLVPLMMKPSVLSLMMNAMLKQLTKPVLKELESKENHDLNERFLACILEADQNGLFDIPSK
;
A
#
# COMPACT_ATOMS: atom_id res chain seq x y z
N MET A 1 17.13 -4.45 11.55
CA MET A 1 17.30 -3.24 12.37
C MET A 1 17.14 -2.04 11.47
N LYS A 2 16.43 -1.00 11.91
CA LYS A 2 16.24 0.27 11.18
C LYS A 2 16.78 1.43 12.01
N PHE A 3 17.43 2.39 11.35
CA PHE A 3 18.01 3.59 11.96
C PHE A 3 17.57 4.84 11.20
N GLN A 4 17.54 5.98 11.90
CA GLN A 4 17.30 7.27 11.25
C GLN A 4 18.39 7.64 10.25
N SER A 5 18.00 8.30 9.15
CA SER A 5 18.94 9.02 8.30
C SER A 5 19.68 10.10 9.09
N GLN A 6 20.97 10.29 8.81
CA GLN A 6 21.77 11.37 9.38
C GLN A 6 21.61 12.70 8.62
N GLU A 7 20.94 12.70 7.47
CA GLU A 7 20.72 13.91 6.66
C GLU A 7 19.65 14.81 7.28
N ALA A 8 20.00 16.08 7.51
CA ALA A 8 19.12 17.02 8.22
C ALA A 8 17.78 17.26 7.50
N PHE A 9 17.77 17.27 6.16
CA PHE A 9 16.55 17.40 5.38
C PHE A 9 15.64 16.17 5.57
N SER A 10 16.18 14.97 5.43
CA SER A 10 15.44 13.71 5.59
C SER A 10 14.91 13.53 7.02
N GLN A 11 15.66 13.99 8.03
CA GLN A 11 15.17 14.04 9.42
C GLN A 11 13.95 14.95 9.58
N GLU A 12 13.98 16.16 9.02
CA GLU A 12 12.87 17.10 9.14
C GLU A 12 11.64 16.65 8.32
N MET A 13 11.85 16.00 7.16
CA MET A 13 10.76 15.34 6.41
C MET A 13 10.15 14.18 7.20
N ALA A 14 10.97 13.27 7.74
CA ALA A 14 10.50 12.14 8.54
C ALA A 14 9.66 12.62 9.74
N LYS A 15 10.10 13.67 10.44
CA LYS A 15 9.31 14.30 11.52
C LYS A 15 7.96 14.83 11.04
N LYS A 16 7.92 15.46 9.87
CA LYS A 16 6.67 16.02 9.32
C LYS A 16 5.65 14.92 9.04
N PHE A 17 6.11 13.80 8.47
CA PHE A 17 5.26 12.65 8.13
C PHE A 17 5.05 11.67 9.30
N GLY A 18 5.79 11.82 10.41
CA GLY A 18 5.77 10.85 11.51
C GLY A 18 6.44 9.52 11.16
N ALA A 19 7.25 9.49 10.10
CA ALA A 19 7.93 8.30 9.62
C ALA A 19 8.95 7.80 10.67
N GLY A 20 8.89 6.51 11.00
CA GLY A 20 9.68 5.84 12.04
C GLY A 20 8.97 5.74 13.40
N GLY A 21 8.41 6.84 13.91
CA GLY A 21 7.72 6.81 15.21
C GLY A 21 6.50 5.91 15.25
N ASN A 22 5.68 5.96 14.19
CA ASN A 22 4.51 5.10 14.07
C ASN A 22 4.91 3.62 13.94
N GLU A 23 5.89 3.29 13.10
CA GLU A 23 6.35 1.90 12.94
C GLU A 23 6.76 1.27 14.28
N ALA A 24 7.61 1.95 15.07
CA ALA A 24 8.02 1.42 16.37
C ALA A 24 6.84 1.20 17.34
N ILE A 25 5.81 2.04 17.29
CA ILE A 25 4.60 1.89 18.11
C ILE A 25 3.76 0.68 17.67
N ILE A 26 3.73 0.34 16.38
CA ILE A 26 3.08 -0.88 15.88
C ILE A 26 3.66 -2.11 16.58
N TYR A 27 4.99 -2.26 16.51
CA TYR A 27 5.71 -3.41 17.07
C TYR A 27 5.69 -3.45 18.60
N SER A 28 5.89 -2.31 19.26
CA SER A 28 6.04 -2.25 20.72
C SER A 28 4.72 -2.18 21.49
N SER A 29 3.63 -1.74 20.87
CA SER A 29 2.38 -1.46 21.58
C SER A 29 1.13 -1.94 20.85
N ILE A 30 0.83 -1.44 19.65
CA ILE A 30 -0.49 -1.63 19.03
C ILE A 30 -0.80 -3.10 18.79
N ILE A 31 0.12 -3.85 18.16
CA ILE A 31 -0.15 -5.25 17.84
C ILE A 31 -0.22 -6.10 19.11
N GLN A 32 0.57 -5.79 20.14
CA GLN A 32 0.47 -6.46 21.43
C GLN A 32 -0.89 -6.24 22.09
N GLU A 33 -1.42 -5.02 21.98
CA GLU A 33 -2.73 -4.67 22.53
C GLU A 33 -3.88 -5.33 21.77
N LEU A 34 -3.84 -5.30 20.43
CA LEU A 34 -4.80 -6.01 19.58
C LEU A 34 -4.76 -7.53 19.85
N ASN A 35 -3.57 -8.11 20.02
CA ASN A 35 -3.40 -9.53 20.37
C ASN A 35 -3.95 -9.86 21.77
N LYS A 36 -3.76 -8.98 22.76
CA LYS A 36 -4.38 -9.13 24.09
C LYS A 36 -5.91 -9.04 24.01
N PHE A 37 -6.43 -8.11 23.19
CA PHE A 37 -7.86 -7.93 22.99
C PHE A 37 -8.52 -9.14 22.34
N GLN A 38 -7.96 -9.67 21.25
CA GLN A 38 -8.54 -10.88 20.63
C GLN A 38 -8.42 -12.10 21.54
N LYS A 39 -7.31 -12.25 22.27
CA LYS A 39 -7.12 -13.37 23.20
C LYS A 39 -8.19 -13.44 24.29
N SER A 40 -8.67 -12.30 24.78
CA SER A 40 -9.73 -12.28 25.80
C SER A 40 -11.13 -12.61 25.26
N HIS A 41 -11.32 -12.73 23.95
CA HIS A 41 -12.62 -13.01 23.32
C HIS A 41 -12.65 -14.32 22.54
N SER A 42 -11.53 -14.76 21.96
CA SER A 42 -11.47 -15.89 21.02
C SER A 42 -10.35 -16.89 21.34
N ASP A 43 -9.88 -16.94 22.59
CA ASP A 43 -8.82 -17.84 23.06
C ASP A 43 -7.60 -17.95 22.12
N ASN A 44 -7.18 -16.79 21.61
CA ASN A 44 -6.02 -16.62 20.73
C ASN A 44 -6.14 -17.16 19.29
N GLU A 45 -7.34 -17.52 18.82
CA GLU A 45 -7.57 -18.04 17.44
C GLU A 45 -7.03 -17.10 16.34
N PHE A 46 -7.08 -15.78 16.54
CA PHE A 46 -6.80 -14.79 15.49
C PHE A 46 -5.50 -14.03 15.71
N GLN A 47 -4.53 -14.61 16.39
CA GLN A 47 -3.27 -13.93 16.68
C GLN A 47 -2.65 -13.30 15.41
N ILE A 48 -2.27 -12.03 15.54
CA ILE A 48 -1.52 -11.29 14.53
C ILE A 48 -0.03 -11.58 14.74
N ASN A 49 0.58 -12.23 13.76
CA ASN A 49 1.99 -12.59 13.78
C ASN A 49 2.83 -11.47 13.16
N ILE A 50 3.76 -10.93 13.94
CA ILE A 50 4.75 -9.93 13.52
C ILE A 50 6.13 -10.32 14.08
N PRO A 51 7.24 -9.85 13.50
CA PRO A 51 8.56 -9.99 14.12
C PRO A 51 8.55 -9.49 15.56
N SER A 52 9.14 -10.26 16.48
CA SER A 52 9.19 -9.86 17.88
C SER A 52 9.93 -8.53 18.04
N HIS A 53 9.32 -7.60 18.78
CA HIS A 53 9.98 -6.36 19.17
C HIS A 53 11.08 -6.64 20.19
N ILE A 54 12.30 -6.18 19.91
CA ILE A 54 13.45 -6.33 20.83
C ILE A 54 13.76 -5.01 21.51
N TYR A 55 13.84 -3.93 20.73
CA TYR A 55 14.15 -2.60 21.23
C TYR A 55 13.66 -1.54 20.26
N SER A 56 13.19 -0.42 20.78
CA SER A 56 12.99 0.77 19.99
C SER A 56 13.28 2.04 20.78
N LYS A 57 13.86 3.02 20.11
CA LYS A 57 13.99 4.38 20.61
C LYS A 57 13.47 5.32 19.55
N HIS A 58 12.56 6.21 19.93
CA HIS A 58 12.03 7.22 19.03
C HIS A 58 11.82 8.52 19.80
N ASN A 59 12.59 9.54 19.45
CA ASN A 59 12.44 10.91 19.91
C ASN A 59 12.92 11.88 18.81
N ASP A 60 12.86 13.19 19.06
CA ASP A 60 13.22 14.23 18.08
C ASP A 60 14.65 14.16 17.51
N LYS A 61 15.53 13.37 18.12
CA LYS A 61 16.96 13.27 17.79
C LYS A 61 17.39 11.88 17.33
N GLU A 62 16.68 10.84 17.73
CA GLU A 62 17.10 9.45 17.54
C GLU A 62 15.91 8.57 17.18
N TYR A 63 16.09 7.77 16.12
CA TYR A 63 15.23 6.65 15.78
C TYR A 63 16.07 5.37 15.64
N ALA A 64 15.67 4.33 16.36
CA ALA A 64 16.19 2.98 16.24
C ALA A 64 15.05 1.98 16.46
N LEU A 65 14.98 0.97 15.60
CA LEU A 65 14.05 -0.15 15.73
C LEU A 65 14.81 -1.47 15.52
N VAL A 66 14.82 -2.30 16.56
CA VAL A 66 15.43 -3.63 16.59
C VAL A 66 14.31 -4.64 16.77
N MET A 67 14.27 -5.60 15.86
CA MET A 67 13.25 -6.63 15.78
C MET A 67 13.93 -7.96 15.49
N GLU A 68 13.22 -9.03 15.79
CA GLU A 68 13.61 -10.39 15.47
C GLU A 68 13.96 -10.54 13.98
N ASN A 69 15.06 -11.24 13.73
CA ASN A 69 15.47 -11.54 12.37
C ASN A 69 14.67 -12.74 11.86
N MET A 70 13.64 -12.48 11.06
CA MET A 70 12.78 -13.55 10.56
C MET A 70 13.50 -14.53 9.62
N LYS A 71 14.61 -14.12 8.97
CA LYS A 71 15.38 -15.01 8.08
C LYS A 71 15.99 -16.20 8.82
N ILE A 72 16.46 -16.01 10.05
CA ILE A 72 17.00 -17.12 10.86
C ILE A 72 15.91 -18.09 11.31
N LEU A 73 14.64 -17.68 11.25
CA LEU A 73 13.47 -18.51 11.55
C LEU A 73 12.90 -19.21 10.31
N GLY A 74 13.60 -19.13 9.17
CA GLY A 74 13.20 -19.77 7.92
C GLY A 74 12.15 -19.00 7.13
N TYR A 75 11.93 -17.71 7.42
CA TYR A 75 11.09 -16.85 6.60
C TYR A 75 11.90 -16.13 5.52
N ASP A 76 11.37 -16.09 4.30
CA ASP A 76 11.93 -15.27 3.22
C ASP A 76 10.83 -14.71 2.32
N ASN A 77 11.20 -13.75 1.46
CA ASN A 77 10.30 -13.18 0.46
C ASN A 77 10.33 -14.00 -0.83
N ASN A 78 9.20 -14.02 -1.55
CA ASN A 78 9.20 -14.45 -2.96
C ASN A 78 9.91 -13.41 -3.84
N SER A 79 10.42 -13.84 -4.99
CA SER A 79 11.03 -12.93 -5.96
C SER A 79 9.98 -11.93 -6.52
N LYS A 80 10.40 -10.71 -6.84
CA LYS A 80 9.52 -9.68 -7.45
C LYS A 80 8.86 -10.15 -8.76
N LYS A 81 9.50 -11.09 -9.46
CA LYS A 81 9.03 -11.64 -10.74
C LYS A 81 7.90 -12.65 -10.56
N ASN A 82 8.03 -13.54 -9.56
CA ASN A 82 7.08 -14.65 -9.40
C ASN A 82 5.91 -14.30 -8.46
N MET A 83 6.05 -13.28 -7.60
CA MET A 83 5.01 -12.83 -6.67
C MET A 83 4.46 -13.99 -5.81
N LEU A 84 3.29 -13.84 -5.19
CA LEU A 84 2.64 -14.92 -4.41
C LEU A 84 1.86 -15.88 -5.32
N SER A 85 1.85 -17.15 -4.97
CA SER A 85 0.84 -18.12 -5.44
C SER A 85 -0.55 -17.81 -4.89
N ILE A 86 -1.60 -18.42 -5.44
CA ILE A 86 -2.97 -18.25 -4.93
C ILE A 86 -3.10 -18.73 -3.48
N GLU A 87 -2.46 -19.83 -3.12
CA GLU A 87 -2.46 -20.37 -1.77
C GLU A 87 -1.78 -19.42 -0.78
N GLU A 88 -0.63 -18.86 -1.15
CA GLU A 88 0.08 -17.86 -0.35
C GLU A 88 -0.72 -16.55 -0.26
N ALA A 89 -1.37 -16.14 -1.35
CA ALA A 89 -2.21 -14.95 -1.37
C ALA A 89 -3.43 -15.10 -0.44
N LYS A 90 -4.08 -16.26 -0.44
CA LYS A 90 -5.15 -16.58 0.52
C LYS A 90 -4.65 -16.47 1.97
N LEU A 91 -3.48 -17.01 2.28
CA LEU A 91 -2.88 -16.91 3.62
C LEU A 91 -2.59 -15.46 4.01
N ALA A 92 -2.05 -14.65 3.09
CA ALA A 92 -1.79 -13.23 3.34
C ALA A 92 -3.11 -12.45 3.56
N LEU A 93 -4.17 -12.77 2.82
CA LEU A 93 -5.51 -12.21 3.02
C LEU A 93 -6.10 -12.62 4.36
N GLU A 94 -5.86 -13.84 4.86
CA GLU A 94 -6.23 -14.24 6.21
C GLU A 94 -5.55 -13.33 7.26
N GLN A 95 -4.26 -13.02 7.08
CA GLN A 95 -3.51 -12.14 7.98
C GLN A 95 -4.03 -10.69 7.93
N LEU A 96 -4.35 -10.15 6.74
CA LEU A 96 -5.01 -8.84 6.60
C LEU A 96 -6.39 -8.85 7.26
N ALA A 97 -7.19 -9.90 7.06
CA ALA A 97 -8.51 -10.03 7.67
C ALA A 97 -8.44 -10.05 9.20
N ARG A 98 -7.41 -10.69 9.79
CA ARG A 98 -7.15 -10.63 11.24
C ARG A 98 -6.82 -9.20 11.69
N LEU A 99 -5.85 -8.56 11.04
CA LEU A 99 -5.48 -7.17 11.36
C LEU A 99 -6.69 -6.22 11.30
N HIS A 100 -7.43 -6.28 10.20
CA HIS A 100 -8.60 -5.43 9.95
C HIS A 100 -9.73 -5.73 10.93
N GLY A 101 -10.10 -7.01 11.09
CA GLY A 101 -11.20 -7.43 11.95
C GLY A 101 -10.94 -7.15 13.42
N ILE A 102 -9.73 -7.42 13.91
CA ILE A 102 -9.36 -7.17 15.32
C ILE A 102 -9.33 -5.67 15.61
N SER A 103 -8.69 -4.87 14.75
CA SER A 103 -8.61 -3.42 14.95
C SER A 103 -9.98 -2.74 14.82
N TYR A 104 -10.84 -3.22 13.92
CA TYR A 104 -12.25 -2.81 13.83
C TYR A 104 -13.00 -3.09 15.14
N ALA A 105 -12.96 -4.34 15.63
CA ALA A 105 -13.66 -4.75 16.85
C ALA A 105 -13.12 -4.02 18.09
N TYR A 106 -11.80 -3.84 18.17
CA TYR A 106 -11.15 -3.07 19.22
C TYR A 106 -11.65 -1.61 19.21
N ASN A 107 -11.72 -0.99 18.04
CA ASN A 107 -12.18 0.40 17.92
C ASN A 107 -13.63 0.60 18.40
N LYS A 108 -14.51 -0.40 18.22
CA LYS A 108 -15.90 -0.34 18.73
C LYS A 108 -15.98 -0.20 20.26
N LYS A 109 -14.95 -0.64 20.98
CA LYS A 109 -14.91 -0.63 22.46
C LYS A 109 -13.97 0.41 23.05
N HIS A 110 -12.93 0.83 22.31
CA HIS A 110 -11.80 1.60 22.86
C HIS A 110 -11.47 2.92 22.15
N ASP A 111 -12.09 3.22 20.99
CA ASP A 111 -11.74 4.37 20.14
C ASP A 111 -10.23 4.42 19.82
N PHE A 112 -9.83 3.71 18.75
CA PHE A 112 -8.44 3.54 18.35
C PHE A 112 -7.74 4.89 18.13
N LEU A 113 -8.40 5.83 17.45
CA LEU A 113 -7.81 7.10 17.07
C LEU A 113 -7.71 8.11 18.22
N LYS A 114 -8.50 7.93 19.28
CA LYS A 114 -8.29 8.69 20.53
C LYS A 114 -6.98 8.30 21.20
N LYS A 115 -6.65 7.01 21.20
CA LYS A 115 -5.40 6.50 21.80
C LYS A 115 -4.18 6.70 20.89
N TYR A 116 -4.37 6.55 19.58
CA TYR A 116 -3.30 6.61 18.58
C TYR A 116 -3.59 7.68 17.50
N PRO A 117 -3.64 8.98 17.86
CA PRO A 117 -4.03 10.04 16.94
C PRO A 117 -3.06 10.24 15.76
N SER A 118 -1.80 9.80 15.89
CA SER A 118 -0.79 9.90 14.82
C SER A 118 -1.07 9.00 13.60
N TYR A 119 -2.05 8.10 13.70
CA TYR A 119 -2.45 7.19 12.62
C TYR A 119 -3.60 7.73 11.77
N ARG A 120 -4.09 8.96 12.03
CA ARG A 120 -5.09 9.61 11.18
C ARG A 120 -4.52 9.88 9.79
N LEU A 121 -5.28 9.50 8.75
CA LEU A 121 -4.88 9.61 7.34
C LEU A 121 -4.72 11.06 6.83
N GLU A 122 -5.10 12.09 7.58
CA GLU A 122 -5.04 13.50 7.14
C GLU A 122 -3.66 13.89 6.57
N LYS A 123 -2.56 13.36 7.14
CA LYS A 123 -1.20 13.62 6.63
C LYS A 123 -0.87 12.86 5.34
N PHE A 124 -1.56 11.77 5.05
CA PHE A 124 -1.32 10.87 3.91
C PHE A 124 -2.21 11.19 2.70
N LYS A 125 -3.45 11.69 2.89
CA LYS A 125 -4.37 12.01 1.79
C LYS A 125 -3.76 13.01 0.80
N ASP A 126 -3.06 14.02 1.33
CA ASP A 126 -2.47 15.06 0.49
C ASP A 126 -1.31 14.53 -0.37
N MET A 127 -0.49 13.61 0.13
CA MET A 127 0.59 12.99 -0.65
C MET A 127 0.08 12.03 -1.71
N GLN A 128 -0.98 11.26 -1.41
CA GLN A 128 -1.42 10.17 -2.27
C GLN A 128 -2.16 10.62 -3.53
N ASN A 129 -2.74 11.82 -3.54
CA ASN A 129 -3.46 12.37 -4.70
C ASN A 129 -2.53 13.15 -5.67
N MET A 130 -1.23 13.20 -5.39
CA MET A 130 -0.27 14.00 -6.17
C MET A 130 0.34 13.17 -7.30
N GLY A 131 0.10 13.60 -8.54
CA GLY A 131 0.69 12.97 -9.73
C GLY A 131 -0.20 11.92 -10.41
N ASP A 132 -1.39 11.63 -9.88
CA ASP A 132 -2.33 10.64 -10.42
C ASP A 132 -2.66 10.85 -11.91
N GLU A 133 -2.84 12.11 -12.33
CA GLU A 133 -3.08 12.45 -13.74
C GLU A 133 -1.91 12.06 -14.65
N GLN A 134 -0.68 12.12 -14.14
CA GLN A 134 0.51 11.77 -14.92
C GLN A 134 0.60 10.28 -15.19
N TYR A 135 0.04 9.42 -14.33
CA TYR A 135 -0.02 7.99 -14.59
C TYR A 135 -0.89 7.69 -15.82
N ILE A 136 -1.98 8.42 -16.02
CA ILE A 136 -2.77 8.31 -17.25
C ILE A 136 -1.97 8.80 -18.45
N ASP A 137 -1.18 9.88 -18.33
CA ASP A 137 -0.32 10.32 -19.42
C ASP A 137 0.74 9.27 -19.80
N ILE A 138 1.35 8.60 -18.82
CA ILE A 138 2.30 7.49 -19.07
C ILE A 138 1.61 6.35 -19.84
N VAL A 139 0.38 5.98 -19.45
CA VAL A 139 -0.42 4.97 -20.16
C VAL A 139 -0.69 5.39 -21.60
N LEU A 140 -1.07 6.66 -21.83
CA LEU A 140 -1.33 7.19 -23.16
C LEU A 140 -0.07 7.19 -24.03
N GLU A 141 1.09 7.60 -23.50
CA GLU A 141 2.36 7.55 -24.23
C GLU A 141 2.75 6.11 -24.58
N PHE A 142 2.64 5.18 -23.62
CA PHE A 142 2.89 3.76 -23.87
C PHE A 142 2.00 3.20 -24.99
N LEU A 143 0.69 3.44 -24.94
CA LEU A 143 -0.26 2.90 -25.91
C LEU A 143 -0.10 3.49 -27.32
N LYS A 144 0.51 4.67 -27.49
CA LYS A 144 0.87 5.18 -28.83
C LYS A 144 1.82 4.25 -29.58
N THR A 145 2.60 3.45 -28.85
CA THR A 145 3.55 2.48 -29.41
C THR A 145 2.97 1.07 -29.59
N GLN A 146 1.70 0.86 -29.21
CA GLN A 146 0.99 -0.41 -29.34
C GLN A 146 -0.05 -0.30 -30.45
N ASN A 147 0.29 -0.76 -31.66
CA ASN A 147 -0.56 -0.60 -32.85
C ASN A 147 -1.88 -1.37 -32.74
N GLU A 148 -1.88 -2.47 -32.00
CA GLU A 148 -3.02 -3.34 -31.72
C GLU A 148 -4.01 -2.77 -30.68
N HIS A 149 -3.63 -1.70 -29.96
CA HIS A 149 -4.42 -1.13 -28.87
C HIS A 149 -4.85 0.33 -29.12
N GLN A 150 -4.95 0.77 -30.39
CA GLN A 150 -5.31 2.15 -30.74
C GLN A 150 -6.73 2.55 -30.31
N ASP A 151 -7.67 1.61 -30.25
CA ASP A 151 -9.02 1.91 -29.77
C ASP A 151 -9.06 2.09 -28.24
N LEU A 152 -8.26 1.31 -27.52
CA LEU A 152 -8.05 1.50 -26.08
C LEU A 152 -7.38 2.85 -25.79
N LEU A 153 -6.38 3.25 -26.59
CA LEU A 153 -5.77 4.59 -26.52
C LEU A 153 -6.83 5.69 -26.65
N LYS A 154 -7.72 5.61 -27.65
CA LYS A 154 -8.81 6.60 -27.83
C LYS A 154 -9.77 6.60 -26.65
N LYS A 155 -10.16 5.41 -26.16
CA LYS A 155 -11.06 5.23 -25.01
C LYS A 155 -10.49 5.89 -23.76
N ILE A 156 -9.25 5.55 -23.37
CA ILE A 156 -8.59 6.10 -22.18
C ILE A 156 -8.39 7.62 -22.32
N LYS A 157 -8.03 8.10 -23.52
CA LYS A 157 -7.89 9.54 -23.77
C LYS A 157 -9.20 10.29 -23.54
N ALA A 158 -10.33 9.75 -23.99
CA ALA A 158 -11.64 10.31 -23.74
C ALA A 158 -12.07 10.21 -22.27
N ALA A 159 -11.73 9.10 -21.61
CA ALA A 159 -12.09 8.82 -20.22
C ALA A 159 -11.22 9.56 -19.20
N LYS A 160 -10.04 10.09 -19.58
CA LYS A 160 -9.06 10.70 -18.66
C LYS A 160 -9.67 11.64 -17.60
N PRO A 161 -10.52 12.63 -17.93
CA PRO A 161 -11.11 13.50 -16.91
C PRO A 161 -11.98 12.76 -15.89
N HIS A 162 -12.72 11.74 -16.34
CA HIS A 162 -13.57 10.90 -15.50
C HIS A 162 -12.73 9.99 -14.61
N THR A 163 -11.72 9.33 -15.17
CA THR A 163 -10.82 8.46 -14.41
C THR A 163 -10.04 9.24 -13.34
N VAL A 164 -9.54 10.44 -13.65
CA VAL A 164 -8.90 11.33 -12.68
C VAL A 164 -9.88 11.76 -11.58
N THR A 165 -11.16 11.94 -11.91
CA THR A 165 -12.19 12.22 -10.91
C THR A 165 -12.40 11.01 -9.98
N LYS A 166 -12.53 9.80 -10.53
CA LYS A 166 -12.60 8.56 -9.73
C LYS A 166 -11.41 8.40 -8.78
N MET A 167 -10.18 8.72 -9.22
CA MET A 167 -8.98 8.69 -8.37
C MET A 167 -9.12 9.61 -7.15
N LYS A 168 -9.54 10.86 -7.36
CA LYS A 168 -9.78 11.82 -6.27
C LYS A 168 -10.89 11.38 -5.32
N GLU A 169 -11.91 10.72 -5.86
CA GLU A 169 -13.07 10.25 -5.09
C GLU A 169 -12.80 8.95 -4.32
N ALA A 170 -11.70 8.23 -4.58
CA ALA A 170 -11.34 7.00 -3.87
C ALA A 170 -11.33 7.21 -2.34
N PHE A 171 -10.78 8.35 -1.87
CA PHE A 171 -10.67 8.71 -0.45
C PHE A 171 -11.92 9.39 0.15
N LYS A 172 -13.00 9.53 -0.62
CA LYS A 172 -14.26 10.11 -0.14
C LYS A 172 -14.91 9.16 0.86
N GLU A 173 -15.43 9.74 1.94
CA GLU A 173 -16.15 8.98 2.97
C GLU A 173 -17.52 8.53 2.43
N ARG A 174 -17.88 7.29 2.76
CA ARG A 174 -19.12 6.60 2.37
C ARG A 174 -19.67 5.90 3.61
N LYS A 175 -20.99 5.87 3.75
CA LYS A 175 -21.66 5.36 4.97
C LYS A 175 -21.39 3.88 5.26
N THR A 176 -21.07 3.09 4.24
CA THR A 176 -20.86 1.64 4.35
C THR A 176 -19.44 1.25 4.73
N GLN A 177 -18.49 2.21 4.71
CA GLN A 177 -17.06 1.90 4.83
C GLN A 177 -16.66 1.30 6.17
N ILE A 178 -15.85 0.26 6.09
CA ILE A 178 -15.21 -0.34 7.25
C ILE A 178 -13.83 0.26 7.46
N TYR A 179 -13.73 1.07 8.50
CA TYR A 179 -12.46 1.64 8.93
C TYR A 179 -11.75 0.70 9.91
N CYS A 180 -10.47 0.50 9.65
CA CYS A 180 -9.59 -0.33 10.46
C CYS A 180 -8.13 0.14 10.35
N LEU A 181 -7.25 -0.48 11.14
CA LEU A 181 -5.81 -0.28 10.99
C LEU A 181 -5.38 -0.98 9.71
N ASN A 182 -4.94 -0.21 8.72
CA ASN A 182 -4.32 -0.71 7.51
C ASN A 182 -2.81 -0.85 7.75
N HIS A 183 -2.20 -1.87 7.16
CA HIS A 183 -0.76 -1.96 6.99
C HIS A 183 -0.24 -0.83 6.11
N GLY A 184 -0.96 -0.51 5.03
CA GLY A 184 -0.67 0.57 4.09
C GLY A 184 0.38 0.25 3.02
N ASP A 185 1.17 -0.82 3.20
CA ASP A 185 2.18 -1.30 2.25
C ASP A 185 2.25 -2.84 2.11
N PRO A 186 1.12 -3.58 2.03
CA PRO A 186 1.14 -5.04 2.00
C PRO A 186 1.47 -5.61 0.60
N TRP A 187 2.63 -5.30 0.03
CA TRP A 187 3.08 -5.85 -1.27
C TRP A 187 4.11 -6.98 -1.10
N ASN A 188 4.44 -7.71 -2.18
CA ASN A 188 5.27 -8.92 -2.14
C ASN A 188 6.55 -8.83 -1.28
N ASN A 189 7.27 -7.70 -1.32
CA ASN A 189 8.53 -7.56 -0.58
C ASN A 189 8.37 -7.34 0.93
N ASN A 190 7.16 -6.98 1.37
CA ASN A 190 6.82 -6.80 2.77
C ASN A 190 6.09 -8.02 3.35
N ILE A 191 6.04 -9.11 2.57
CA ILE A 191 5.40 -10.37 2.95
C ILE A 191 6.45 -11.44 3.06
N LEU A 192 6.67 -11.91 4.28
CA LEU A 192 7.58 -12.98 4.59
C LEU A 192 6.82 -14.30 4.67
N ILE A 193 7.35 -15.32 3.97
CA ILE A 193 6.78 -16.65 3.88
C ILE A 193 7.73 -17.65 4.55
N LYS A 194 7.19 -18.43 5.48
CA LYS A 194 7.93 -19.51 6.13
C LYS A 194 8.13 -20.68 5.15
N GLN A 195 9.39 -21.02 4.89
CA GLN A 195 9.78 -22.05 3.91
C GLN A 195 9.85 -23.46 4.50
N SER A 196 9.97 -23.58 5.82
CA SER A 196 10.00 -24.88 6.52
C SER A 196 8.60 -25.43 6.80
N GLU A 197 8.51 -26.74 7.09
CA GLU A 197 7.27 -27.33 7.63
C GLU A 197 6.88 -26.59 8.92
N GLY A 198 5.63 -26.12 8.95
CA GLY A 198 5.04 -25.37 10.04
C GLY A 198 3.52 -25.45 9.96
N THR A 199 2.82 -24.93 10.95
CA THR A 199 1.36 -24.83 10.91
C THR A 199 0.94 -23.76 9.88
N LYS A 200 -0.26 -23.91 9.31
CA LYS A 200 -0.79 -23.00 8.29
C LYS A 200 -0.83 -21.55 8.81
N GLU A 201 -1.05 -21.39 10.12
CA GLU A 201 -1.27 -20.12 10.82
C GLU A 201 -0.01 -19.25 10.94
N ASP A 202 1.19 -19.83 10.87
CA ASP A 202 2.47 -19.13 11.01
C ASP A 202 3.19 -18.92 9.66
N LYS A 203 2.51 -19.22 8.54
CA LYS A 203 3.19 -19.24 7.24
C LYS A 203 3.47 -17.84 6.69
N ILE A 204 2.67 -16.83 7.04
CA ILE A 204 2.78 -15.46 6.50
C ILE A 204 2.96 -14.43 7.62
N VAL A 205 3.95 -13.56 7.45
CA VAL A 205 4.23 -12.42 8.33
C VAL A 205 4.42 -11.16 7.51
N PHE A 206 3.70 -10.09 7.90
CA PHE A 206 3.90 -8.77 7.32
C PHE A 206 5.00 -8.00 8.06
N ILE A 207 5.85 -7.32 7.30
CA ILE A 207 6.92 -6.45 7.79
C ILE A 207 6.80 -5.06 7.18
N ASP A 208 7.59 -4.13 7.69
CA ASP A 208 7.62 -2.75 7.21
C ASP A 208 6.29 -1.98 7.41
N TRP A 209 6.05 -1.58 8.65
CA TRP A 209 4.81 -0.90 9.06
C TRP A 209 4.96 0.63 9.05
N GLU A 210 5.88 1.17 8.25
CA GLU A 210 6.24 2.60 8.22
C GLU A 210 5.05 3.50 7.91
N ILE A 211 4.12 3.01 7.09
CA ILE A 211 2.96 3.76 6.63
C ILE A 211 1.64 3.20 7.12
N ALA A 212 1.66 2.41 8.19
CA ALA A 212 0.45 1.93 8.83
C ALA A 212 -0.42 3.11 9.30
N HIS A 213 -1.72 3.05 9.01
CA HIS A 213 -2.64 4.17 9.24
C HIS A 213 -4.09 3.69 9.35
N TRP A 214 -4.97 4.55 9.84
CA TRP A 214 -6.40 4.25 9.97
C TRP A 214 -7.16 4.66 8.72
N ASN A 215 -7.75 3.70 8.00
CA ASN A 215 -8.43 3.92 6.71
C ASN A 215 -9.39 2.77 6.36
N PHE A 216 -10.04 2.84 5.20
CA PHE A 216 -10.93 1.80 4.69
C PHE A 216 -10.12 0.55 4.35
N LEU A 217 -10.62 -0.62 4.72
CA LEU A 217 -9.97 -1.91 4.42
C LEU A 217 -9.69 -2.14 2.93
N ALA A 218 -10.47 -1.50 2.04
CA ALA A 218 -10.39 -1.69 0.59
C ALA A 218 -9.08 -1.16 0.01
N PHE A 219 -8.42 -0.22 0.69
CA PHE A 219 -7.12 0.30 0.27
C PHE A 219 -6.03 -0.77 0.38
N ASP A 220 -5.90 -1.42 1.55
CA ASP A 220 -4.97 -2.54 1.71
C ASP A 220 -5.28 -3.69 0.75
N LEU A 221 -6.56 -3.99 0.48
CA LEU A 221 -6.94 -5.04 -0.48
C LEU A 221 -6.51 -4.71 -1.91
N ASN A 222 -6.77 -3.49 -2.38
CA ASN A 222 -6.33 -3.06 -3.72
C ASN A 222 -4.81 -3.06 -3.81
N TYR A 223 -4.13 -2.56 -2.79
CA TYR A 223 -2.68 -2.50 -2.75
C TYR A 223 -2.03 -3.89 -2.74
N PHE A 224 -2.54 -4.78 -1.89
CA PHE A 224 -2.07 -6.15 -1.77
C PHE A 224 -2.30 -6.94 -3.06
N LEU A 225 -3.55 -6.99 -3.55
CA LEU A 225 -3.85 -7.77 -4.76
C LEU A 225 -3.08 -7.21 -5.97
N GLY A 226 -2.88 -5.90 -6.02
CA GLY A 226 -2.08 -5.23 -7.05
C GLY A 226 -0.59 -5.55 -7.03
N GLY A 227 0.01 -5.52 -5.83
CA GLY A 227 1.46 -5.59 -5.62
C GLY A 227 2.00 -6.93 -5.14
N ALA A 228 1.15 -7.89 -4.82
CA ALA A 228 1.54 -9.19 -4.29
C ALA A 228 1.15 -10.38 -5.17
N ILE A 229 0.29 -10.21 -6.19
CA ILE A 229 -0.04 -11.25 -7.17
C ILE A 229 -0.04 -10.71 -8.60
N ILE A 230 0.03 -11.63 -9.56
CA ILE A 230 0.08 -11.28 -10.98
C ILE A 230 -1.32 -10.93 -11.55
N PRO A 231 -1.45 -10.03 -12.54
CA PRO A 231 -2.73 -9.67 -13.15
C PRO A 231 -3.52 -10.86 -13.66
N GLU A 232 -2.86 -11.87 -14.23
CA GLU A 232 -3.50 -13.08 -14.73
C GLU A 232 -4.27 -13.79 -13.61
N MET A 233 -3.67 -13.87 -12.42
CA MET A 233 -4.34 -14.42 -11.23
C MET A 233 -5.50 -13.56 -10.76
N ARG A 234 -5.38 -12.22 -10.82
CA ARG A 234 -6.50 -11.33 -10.46
C ARG A 234 -7.68 -11.48 -11.41
N ILE A 235 -7.43 -11.50 -12.73
CA ILE A 235 -8.48 -11.65 -13.75
C ILE A 235 -9.30 -12.94 -13.51
N HIS A 236 -8.66 -14.02 -13.07
CA HIS A 236 -9.33 -15.31 -12.89
C HIS A 236 -9.83 -15.60 -11.46
N HIS A 237 -9.25 -14.97 -10.43
CA HIS A 237 -9.49 -15.34 -9.03
C HIS A 237 -9.84 -14.18 -8.10
N LEU A 238 -10.07 -12.96 -8.61
CA LEU A 238 -10.37 -11.79 -7.76
C LEU A 238 -11.56 -12.05 -6.82
N ASP A 239 -12.69 -12.51 -7.35
CA ASP A 239 -13.89 -12.76 -6.54
C ASP A 239 -13.64 -13.86 -5.49
N ASP A 240 -12.93 -14.93 -5.84
CA ASP A 240 -12.56 -15.99 -4.89
C ASP A 240 -11.66 -15.48 -3.75
N LEU A 241 -10.68 -14.63 -4.09
CA LEU A 241 -9.75 -14.04 -3.12
C LEU A 241 -10.47 -13.06 -2.20
N LEU A 242 -11.32 -12.19 -2.76
CA LEU A 242 -12.14 -11.26 -1.96
C LEU A 242 -13.13 -12.01 -1.08
N HIS A 243 -13.72 -13.11 -1.56
CA HIS A 243 -14.63 -13.94 -0.77
C HIS A 243 -13.89 -14.64 0.37
N HIS A 244 -12.68 -15.14 0.11
CA HIS A 244 -11.80 -15.72 1.14
C HIS A 244 -11.51 -14.69 2.23
N TYR A 245 -11.10 -13.47 1.86
CA TYR A 245 -10.91 -12.37 2.80
C TYR A 245 -12.19 -12.05 3.59
N HIS A 246 -13.33 -11.89 2.91
CA HIS A 246 -14.62 -11.54 3.52
C HIS A 246 -15.05 -12.56 4.58
N SER A 247 -14.96 -13.84 4.24
CA SER A 247 -15.30 -14.94 5.14
C SER A 247 -14.43 -14.91 6.41
N HIS A 248 -13.12 -14.75 6.25
CA HIS A 248 -12.20 -14.65 7.38
C HIS A 248 -12.42 -13.39 8.23
N PHE A 249 -12.64 -12.23 7.62
CA PHE A 249 -12.93 -10.98 8.34
C PHE A 249 -14.24 -11.10 9.14
N THR A 250 -15.28 -11.67 8.53
CA THR A 250 -16.58 -11.89 9.18
C THR A 250 -16.45 -12.85 10.36
N ARG A 251 -15.66 -13.92 10.21
CA ARG A 251 -15.36 -14.86 11.30
C ARG A 251 -14.68 -14.16 12.47
N VAL A 252 -13.62 -13.38 12.20
CA VAL A 252 -12.88 -12.62 13.22
C VAL A 252 -13.83 -11.67 13.96
N THR A 253 -14.55 -10.81 13.23
CA THR A 253 -15.42 -9.79 13.85
C THR A 253 -16.58 -10.40 14.64
N THR A 254 -17.16 -11.51 14.16
CA THR A 254 -18.20 -12.26 14.88
C THR A 254 -17.67 -12.85 16.19
N ALA A 255 -16.53 -13.53 16.14
CA ALA A 255 -15.91 -14.14 17.32
C ALA A 255 -15.49 -13.10 18.38
N LEU A 256 -15.16 -11.88 17.96
CA LEU A 256 -14.85 -10.76 18.87
C LEU A 256 -16.09 -10.00 19.39
N GLY A 257 -17.30 -10.50 19.06
CA GLY A 257 -18.56 -9.91 19.47
C GLY A 257 -18.82 -8.53 18.85
N SER A 258 -18.29 -8.30 17.63
CA SER A 258 -18.48 -7.06 16.87
C SER A 258 -18.83 -7.36 15.40
N PRO A 259 -19.87 -8.18 15.12
CA PRO A 259 -20.26 -8.47 13.75
C PRO A 259 -20.62 -7.18 13.01
N VAL A 260 -20.45 -7.19 11.69
CA VAL A 260 -20.78 -6.04 10.84
C VAL A 260 -22.14 -6.29 10.20
N PRO A 261 -23.23 -5.70 10.73
CA PRO A 261 -24.56 -5.90 10.15
C PRO A 261 -24.63 -5.33 8.74
N ASP A 262 -25.39 -5.99 7.87
CA ASP A 262 -25.69 -5.56 6.50
C ASP A 262 -24.45 -5.36 5.60
N TRP A 263 -23.32 -5.99 5.94
CA TRP A 263 -22.08 -5.94 5.19
C TRP A 263 -21.71 -7.34 4.65
N GLY A 264 -22.38 -7.72 3.57
CA GLY A 264 -22.12 -8.96 2.85
C GLY A 264 -20.98 -8.84 1.84
N PHE A 265 -20.75 -9.93 1.10
CA PHE A 265 -19.72 -9.99 0.07
C PHE A 265 -19.91 -8.93 -1.02
N GLU A 266 -21.15 -8.64 -1.42
CA GLU A 266 -21.45 -7.60 -2.40
C GLU A 266 -21.06 -6.19 -1.90
N GLN A 267 -21.21 -5.89 -0.61
CA GLN A 267 -20.77 -4.62 -0.04
C GLN A 267 -19.23 -4.50 -0.07
N LEU A 268 -18.51 -5.59 0.19
CA LEU A 268 -17.06 -5.61 0.03
C LEU A 268 -16.66 -5.33 -1.42
N LYS A 269 -17.33 -5.94 -2.42
CA LYS A 269 -17.06 -5.67 -3.84
C LYS A 269 -17.26 -4.21 -4.20
N VAL A 270 -18.37 -3.62 -3.76
CA VAL A 270 -18.63 -2.18 -3.94
C VAL A 270 -17.53 -1.32 -3.31
N GLU A 271 -17.05 -1.65 -2.12
CA GLU A 271 -15.94 -0.93 -1.47
C GLU A 271 -14.60 -1.11 -2.19
N TYR A 272 -14.32 -2.32 -2.69
CA TYR A 272 -13.13 -2.62 -3.48
C TYR A 272 -13.11 -1.83 -4.79
N GLU A 273 -14.23 -1.83 -5.53
CA GLU A 273 -14.43 -1.08 -6.77
C GLU A 273 -14.34 0.43 -6.53
N ALA A 274 -14.87 0.91 -5.40
CA ALA A 274 -14.88 2.33 -5.06
C ALA A 274 -13.48 2.96 -4.93
N VAL A 275 -12.42 2.14 -4.76
CA VAL A 275 -11.03 2.60 -4.71
C VAL A 275 -10.17 2.03 -5.86
N MET A 276 -10.77 1.33 -6.83
CA MET A 276 -10.05 0.66 -7.92
C MET A 276 -9.21 1.64 -8.78
N ALA A 277 -9.66 2.89 -8.92
CA ALA A 277 -8.94 3.90 -9.69
C ALA A 277 -7.60 4.26 -9.03
N TRP A 278 -7.57 4.29 -7.69
CA TRP A 278 -6.35 4.43 -6.92
C TRP A 278 -5.51 3.14 -6.98
N GLY A 279 -6.16 1.98 -6.88
CA GLY A 279 -5.49 0.67 -7.03
C GLY A 279 -4.77 0.54 -8.38
N PHE A 280 -5.40 0.96 -9.47
CA PHE A 280 -4.81 0.98 -10.81
C PHE A 280 -3.49 1.77 -10.87
N VAL A 281 -3.43 2.95 -10.24
CA VAL A 281 -2.18 3.73 -10.16
C VAL A 281 -1.09 2.94 -9.45
N LYS A 282 -1.42 2.28 -8.34
CA LYS A 282 -0.45 1.44 -7.61
C LYS A 282 0.01 0.24 -8.44
N ASN A 283 -0.90 -0.41 -9.16
CA ASN A 283 -0.57 -1.52 -10.05
C ASN A 283 0.43 -1.10 -11.15
N LEU A 284 0.22 0.09 -11.74
CA LEU A 284 1.19 0.66 -12.68
C LEU A 284 2.52 0.96 -12.01
N THR A 285 2.52 1.53 -10.80
CA THR A 285 3.76 1.74 -10.03
C THR A 285 4.52 0.43 -9.86
N PHE A 286 3.86 -0.65 -9.44
CA PHE A 286 4.50 -1.96 -9.27
C PHE A 286 5.01 -2.56 -10.58
N ALA A 287 4.26 -2.42 -11.67
CA ALA A 287 4.71 -2.84 -12.99
C ALA A 287 6.02 -2.13 -13.38
N MET A 288 6.10 -0.81 -13.17
CA MET A 288 7.30 -0.02 -13.45
C MET A 288 8.52 -0.44 -12.62
N LEU A 289 8.34 -1.15 -11.50
CA LEU A 289 9.47 -1.67 -10.70
C LEU A 289 10.19 -2.86 -11.36
N LEU A 290 9.66 -3.38 -12.46
CA LEU A 290 10.34 -4.37 -13.29
C LEU A 290 11.35 -3.71 -14.24
N SER A 291 11.32 -2.39 -14.40
CA SER A 291 12.26 -1.63 -15.22
C SER A 291 13.67 -1.67 -14.66
N GLU A 292 14.66 -1.82 -15.53
CA GLU A 292 16.07 -1.69 -15.20
C GLU A 292 16.38 -0.29 -14.63
N ALA A 293 15.73 0.75 -15.15
CA ALA A 293 15.85 2.12 -14.64
C ALA A 293 15.26 2.32 -13.23
N SER A 294 14.50 1.35 -12.73
CA SER A 294 13.92 1.36 -11.39
C SER A 294 14.76 0.67 -10.32
N LYS A 295 15.91 0.06 -10.68
CA LYS A 295 16.77 -0.66 -9.72
C LYS A 295 17.24 0.19 -8.55
N ASP A 296 17.49 1.49 -8.81
CA ASP A 296 17.87 2.46 -7.79
C ASP A 296 16.67 3.15 -7.12
N TRP A 297 15.44 2.82 -7.53
CA TRP A 297 14.25 3.30 -6.83
C TRP A 297 14.17 2.59 -5.49
N LYS A 298 14.66 3.27 -4.46
CA LYS A 298 14.38 2.88 -3.09
C LYS A 298 12.92 3.23 -2.81
N ILE A 299 12.06 2.22 -2.89
CA ILE A 299 10.68 2.30 -2.41
C ILE A 299 10.71 2.14 -0.90
N THR A 300 11.38 3.09 -0.24
CA THR A 300 11.22 3.32 1.18
C THR A 300 10.83 4.78 1.29
N ASN A 301 9.84 5.09 2.11
CA ASN A 301 9.44 6.49 2.37
C ASN A 301 10.55 7.29 3.08
N HIS A 302 11.70 6.67 3.32
CA HIS A 302 12.89 7.25 3.93
C HIS A 302 13.85 7.96 2.97
N ASP A 303 13.80 7.69 1.66
CA ASP A 303 14.71 8.32 0.69
C ASP A 303 13.99 9.26 -0.30
N VAL A 304 13.07 10.09 0.23
CA VAL A 304 12.82 11.39 -0.40
C VAL A 304 14.09 12.22 -0.24
N ASN A 305 15.00 12.04 -1.20
CA ASN A 305 16.28 12.71 -1.42
C ASN A 305 17.54 11.90 -1.08
N SER A 306 18.01 11.17 -2.09
CA SER A 306 19.44 10.98 -2.35
C SER A 306 19.99 12.02 -3.34
N ASN A 307 19.29 13.15 -3.54
CA ASN A 307 19.76 14.22 -4.42
C ASN A 307 20.92 14.99 -3.74
N PRO A 308 22.08 15.24 -4.39
CA PRO A 308 23.19 16.03 -3.82
C PRO A 308 22.78 17.38 -3.19
N VAL A 309 21.65 17.95 -3.62
CA VAL A 309 21.07 19.16 -3.02
C VAL A 309 20.63 18.95 -1.56
N SER A 310 20.02 17.82 -1.18
CA SER A 310 19.56 17.58 0.21
C SER A 310 20.72 17.50 1.19
N LYS A 311 21.82 16.86 0.78
CA LYS A 311 23.05 16.70 1.56
C LYS A 311 23.71 18.01 1.94
N SER A 312 23.47 19.06 1.14
CA SER A 312 24.03 20.39 1.34
C SER A 312 23.17 21.29 2.23
N ILE A 313 21.94 20.88 2.58
CA ILE A 313 21.03 21.67 3.41
C ILE A 313 21.41 21.52 4.89
N LYS A 314 21.93 22.62 5.47
CA LYS A 314 22.23 22.70 6.90
C LYS A 314 20.93 22.62 7.73
N LYS A 315 21.02 22.06 8.94
CA LYS A 315 19.89 21.85 9.87
C LYS A 315 19.01 23.09 10.10
N GLY A 316 19.61 24.28 10.22
CA GLY A 316 18.86 25.54 10.37
C GLY A 316 18.02 25.89 9.14
N MET A 317 18.56 25.66 7.94
CA MET A 317 17.83 25.87 6.68
C MET A 317 16.75 24.81 6.46
N ALA A 318 16.99 23.55 6.83
CA ALA A 318 16.00 22.48 6.72
C ALA A 318 14.69 22.82 7.45
N LYS A 319 14.78 23.37 8.67
CA LYS A 319 13.63 23.80 9.49
C LYS A 319 12.77 24.88 8.84
N VAL A 320 13.34 25.68 7.93
CA VAL A 320 12.64 26.75 7.21
C VAL A 320 12.12 26.25 5.86
N LEU A 321 12.95 25.49 5.15
CA LEU A 321 12.66 25.00 3.80
C LEU A 321 11.57 23.92 3.79
N VAL A 322 11.62 22.95 4.70
CA VAL A 322 10.66 21.84 4.73
C VAL A 322 9.22 22.35 4.89
N PRO A 323 8.88 23.23 5.86
CA PRO A 323 7.53 23.78 5.95
C PRO A 323 7.05 24.50 4.69
N LEU A 324 7.95 25.19 3.97
CA LEU A 324 7.62 25.90 2.74
C LEU A 324 7.37 24.93 1.58
N MET A 325 8.21 23.89 1.44
CA MET A 325 8.04 22.83 0.43
C MET A 325 6.78 22.01 0.68
N MET A 326 6.38 21.85 1.93
CA MET A 326 5.20 21.11 2.35
C MET A 326 3.88 21.87 2.12
N LYS A 327 3.91 23.10 1.58
CA LYS A 327 2.68 23.75 1.12
C LYS A 327 2.06 22.93 -0.02
N PRO A 328 0.74 22.66 -0.02
CA PRO A 328 0.13 21.72 -0.96
C PRO A 328 0.46 21.96 -2.45
N SER A 329 0.44 23.23 -2.89
CA SER A 329 0.77 23.60 -4.27
C SER A 329 2.25 23.36 -4.63
N VAL A 330 3.16 23.62 -3.70
CA VAL A 330 4.60 23.43 -3.89
C VAL A 330 4.93 21.95 -3.89
N LEU A 331 4.40 21.19 -2.92
CA LEU A 331 4.58 19.76 -2.81
C LEU A 331 4.05 19.05 -4.06
N SER A 332 2.87 19.43 -4.55
CA SER A 332 2.29 18.89 -5.78
C SER A 332 3.18 19.14 -7.00
N LEU A 333 3.71 20.36 -7.16
CA LEU A 333 4.62 20.68 -8.27
C LEU A 333 5.93 19.87 -8.19
N MET A 334 6.51 19.73 -7.00
CA MET A 334 7.72 18.95 -6.79
C MET A 334 7.51 17.46 -7.08
N MET A 335 6.44 16.87 -6.55
CA MET A 335 6.07 15.47 -6.80
C MET A 335 5.84 15.23 -8.29
N ASN A 336 5.13 16.14 -8.96
CA ASN A 336 4.91 16.08 -10.40
C ASN A 336 6.20 16.13 -11.22
N ALA A 337 7.18 16.94 -10.82
CA ALA A 337 8.47 17.02 -11.50
C ALA A 337 9.31 15.75 -11.25
N MET A 338 9.32 15.27 -10.00
CA MET A 338 10.02 14.03 -9.61
C MET A 338 9.46 12.82 -10.34
N LEU A 339 8.13 12.66 -10.38
CA LEU A 339 7.48 11.57 -11.08
C LEU A 339 7.85 11.56 -12.57
N LYS A 340 7.77 12.71 -13.26
CA LYS A 340 8.24 12.84 -14.65
C LYS A 340 9.70 12.45 -14.84
N GLN A 341 10.57 12.85 -13.91
CA GLN A 341 12.00 12.53 -14.00
C GLN A 341 12.25 11.03 -13.84
N LEU A 342 11.55 10.38 -12.90
CA LEU A 342 11.66 8.95 -12.64
C LEU A 342 11.06 8.12 -13.77
N THR A 343 9.91 8.51 -14.32
CA THR A 343 9.17 7.69 -15.31
C THR A 343 9.69 7.85 -16.73
N LYS A 344 10.39 8.94 -17.06
CA LYS A 344 10.99 9.13 -18.39
C LYS A 344 11.89 7.98 -18.86
N PRO A 345 12.86 7.48 -18.06
CA PRO A 345 13.67 6.33 -18.48
C PRO A 345 12.85 5.04 -18.55
N VAL A 346 11.85 4.86 -17.68
CA VAL A 346 10.93 3.69 -17.72
C VAL A 346 10.12 3.69 -19.02
N LEU A 347 9.61 4.85 -19.45
CA LEU A 347 8.90 4.99 -20.72
C LEU A 347 9.78 4.62 -21.90
N LYS A 348 11.05 5.00 -21.91
CA LYS A 348 11.99 4.60 -22.97
C LYS A 348 12.20 3.09 -23.04
N GLU A 349 12.26 2.42 -21.89
CA GLU A 349 12.38 0.96 -21.81
C GLU A 349 11.10 0.27 -22.27
N LEU A 350 9.93 0.80 -21.89
CA LEU A 350 8.63 0.34 -22.40
C LEU A 350 8.52 0.51 -23.93
N GLU A 351 9.04 1.60 -24.49
CA GLU A 351 9.06 1.87 -25.93
C GLU A 351 10.02 0.93 -26.69
N SER A 352 11.16 0.55 -26.09
CA SER A 352 12.12 -0.36 -26.73
C SER A 352 11.60 -1.79 -26.84
N LYS A 353 10.65 -2.18 -25.98
CA LYS A 353 10.09 -3.53 -25.85
C LYS A 353 11.16 -4.59 -25.52
N GLU A 354 12.33 -4.19 -25.02
CA GLU A 354 13.42 -5.10 -24.66
C GLU A 354 13.13 -5.85 -23.35
N ASN A 355 12.41 -5.22 -22.42
CA ASN A 355 12.01 -5.84 -21.16
C ASN A 355 10.58 -6.41 -21.28
N HIS A 356 10.48 -7.66 -21.73
CA HIS A 356 9.20 -8.32 -21.94
C HIS A 356 8.33 -8.36 -20.67
N ASP A 357 8.92 -8.68 -19.52
CA ASP A 357 8.19 -8.77 -18.25
C ASP A 357 7.55 -7.41 -17.87
N LEU A 358 8.29 -6.31 -18.04
CA LEU A 358 7.79 -4.94 -17.83
C LEU A 358 6.64 -4.62 -18.79
N ASN A 359 6.85 -4.82 -20.09
CA ASN A 359 5.87 -4.51 -21.13
C ASN A 359 4.57 -5.29 -20.96
N GLU A 360 4.67 -6.60 -20.75
CA GLU A 360 3.53 -7.49 -20.53
C GLU A 360 2.78 -7.11 -19.27
N ARG A 361 3.49 -6.93 -18.15
CA ARG A 361 2.86 -6.55 -16.87
C ARG A 361 2.17 -5.19 -16.94
N PHE A 362 2.80 -4.21 -17.58
CA PHE A 362 2.26 -2.87 -17.71
C PHE A 362 1.00 -2.87 -18.58
N LEU A 363 1.02 -3.58 -19.70
CA LEU A 363 -0.16 -3.74 -20.57
C LEU A 363 -1.29 -4.51 -19.87
N ALA A 364 -0.98 -5.61 -19.17
CA ALA A 364 -1.96 -6.40 -18.45
C ALA A 364 -2.70 -5.58 -17.38
N CYS A 365 -2.01 -4.69 -16.65
CA CYS A 365 -2.65 -3.76 -15.72
C CYS A 365 -3.66 -2.82 -16.42
N ILE A 366 -3.36 -2.35 -17.63
CA ILE A 366 -4.26 -1.48 -18.41
C ILE A 366 -5.48 -2.25 -18.88
N LEU A 367 -5.27 -3.46 -19.42
CA LEU A 367 -6.35 -4.31 -19.92
C LEU A 367 -7.29 -4.75 -18.78
N GLU A 368 -6.75 -5.13 -17.64
CA GLU A 368 -7.52 -5.46 -16.43
C GLU A 368 -8.39 -4.27 -15.99
N ALA A 369 -7.81 -3.07 -15.95
CA ALA A 369 -8.55 -1.87 -15.58
C ALA A 369 -9.68 -1.55 -16.58
N ASP A 370 -9.44 -1.77 -17.87
CA ASP A 370 -10.47 -1.60 -18.91
C ASP A 370 -11.61 -2.62 -18.77
N GLN A 371 -11.26 -3.89 -18.57
CA GLN A 371 -12.22 -4.97 -18.35
C GLN A 371 -13.12 -4.71 -17.13
N ASN A 372 -12.55 -4.13 -16.07
CA ASN A 372 -13.28 -3.76 -14.86
C ASN A 372 -14.03 -2.41 -14.99
N GLY A 373 -14.10 -1.82 -16.19
CA GLY A 373 -14.88 -0.60 -16.45
C GLY A 373 -14.28 0.68 -15.86
N LEU A 374 -12.98 0.70 -15.55
CA LEU A 374 -12.33 1.90 -15.01
C LEU A 374 -12.45 3.08 -16.00
N PHE A 375 -12.29 2.78 -17.29
CA PHE A 375 -12.32 3.75 -18.39
C PHE A 375 -13.70 3.92 -19.03
N ASP A 376 -14.75 3.34 -18.45
CA ASP A 376 -16.11 3.54 -18.94
C ASP A 376 -16.63 4.92 -18.54
N ILE A 377 -17.16 5.63 -19.53
CA ILE A 377 -17.81 6.93 -19.35
C ILE A 377 -19.31 6.65 -19.13
N PRO A 378 -19.90 7.02 -17.98
CA PRO A 378 -21.31 6.82 -17.73
C PRO A 378 -22.14 7.48 -18.83
N SER A 379 -23.15 6.77 -19.33
CA SER A 379 -24.17 7.34 -20.21
C SER A 379 -24.86 8.49 -19.45
N LYS A 380 -24.96 9.66 -20.08
CA LYS A 380 -25.61 10.84 -19.50
C LYS A 380 -27.11 10.64 -19.31
#